data_AF-A0AAD4CFE3-F1
#
_entry.id   AF-A0AAD4CFE3-F1
#
_cell.length_a   1.000
_cell.length_b   1.000
_cell.length_c   1.000
_cell.angle_alpha   90.00
_cell.angle_beta   90.00
_cell.angle_gamma   90.00
#
_symmetry.space_group_name_H-M   'P 1'
#
loop_
_entity.id
_entity.type
_entity.pdbx_description
1 polymer ?
#
loop_
_entity_poly.entity_id
_entity_poly.type
_entity_poly.pdbx_seq_one_letter_code
_entity_poly.pdbx_strand_id
1 'polypeptide(L)'
;MSALRSTSRLVAASRPLFRPAVFARSYATVEPANQDPIPSDSPRSKTFNVYRWNPDKPTEKPTMQSYSLDLNKTGPMMLDALIRIKNEIDPTLTFRRSCREGICGSCAMNIDGVNTLACLCRIPTDTAKESRIYPLPHTYVVKDLVPDLTQFYKQYKSIKPFLQRETKTEDGLEY
;
A
#
# COMPACT_ATOMS: atom_id res chain seq x y z
N MET A 1 34.90 -68.01 -14.86
CA MET A 1 34.12 -66.95 -15.53
C MET A 1 34.69 -65.61 -15.12
N SER A 2 34.91 -64.75 -16.13
CA SER A 2 35.65 -63.49 -16.14
C SER A 2 35.49 -62.55 -14.94
N ALA A 3 36.62 -62.01 -14.47
CA ALA A 3 36.65 -60.73 -13.79
C ALA A 3 37.97 -59.97 -14.11
N LEU A 4 37.80 -58.98 -14.98
CA LEU A 4 38.35 -57.61 -14.93
C LEU A 4 39.87 -57.38 -15.08
N ARG A 5 40.18 -56.81 -16.26
CA ARG A 5 41.43 -56.13 -16.64
C ARG A 5 41.72 -54.96 -15.71
N SER A 6 42.95 -54.86 -15.22
CA SER A 6 43.51 -53.64 -14.64
C SER A 6 44.82 -53.32 -15.36
N THR A 7 44.77 -52.32 -16.23
CA THR A 7 45.95 -51.79 -16.94
C THR A 7 46.41 -50.51 -16.26
N SER A 8 47.60 -50.58 -15.68
CA SER A 8 48.40 -49.45 -15.20
C SER A 8 48.65 -48.44 -16.32
N ARG A 9 48.43 -47.15 -16.05
CA ARG A 9 49.02 -46.06 -16.83
C ARG A 9 49.71 -45.07 -15.90
N LEU A 10 50.97 -44.84 -16.23
CA LEU A 10 51.94 -43.98 -15.56
C LEU A 10 51.47 -42.52 -15.60
N VAL A 11 51.63 -41.84 -14.46
CA VAL A 11 51.38 -40.41 -14.28
C VAL A 11 52.63 -39.64 -14.71
N ALA A 12 52.54 -38.86 -15.78
CA ALA A 12 53.55 -37.87 -16.15
C ALA A 12 53.04 -36.48 -15.73
N ALA A 13 53.73 -35.86 -14.78
CA ALA A 13 53.40 -34.54 -14.26
C ALA A 13 53.85 -33.45 -15.25
N SER A 14 52.90 -32.79 -15.91
CA SER A 14 53.13 -31.55 -16.66
C SER A 14 52.74 -30.35 -15.79
N ARG A 15 53.72 -29.54 -15.40
CA ARG A 15 53.48 -28.24 -14.76
C ARG A 15 52.90 -27.27 -15.79
N PRO A 16 51.71 -26.70 -15.61
CA PRO A 16 51.29 -25.59 -16.45
C PRO A 16 52.01 -24.32 -15.99
N LEU A 17 52.53 -23.56 -16.95
CA LEU A 17 53.07 -22.23 -16.73
C LEU A 17 51.95 -21.32 -16.19
N PHE A 18 52.09 -20.87 -14.95
CA PHE A 18 51.24 -19.83 -14.37
C PHE A 18 51.48 -18.52 -15.14
N ARG A 19 50.58 -18.23 -16.09
CA ARG A 19 50.38 -16.87 -16.62
C ARG A 19 49.63 -16.08 -15.54
N PRO A 20 50.07 -14.89 -15.12
CA PRO A 20 49.24 -14.06 -14.27
C PRO A 20 48.05 -13.62 -15.11
N ALA A 21 46.86 -14.11 -14.77
CA ALA A 21 45.62 -13.54 -15.28
C ALA A 21 45.53 -12.14 -14.70
N VAL A 22 45.77 -11.13 -15.54
CA VAL A 22 45.35 -9.76 -15.24
C VAL A 22 43.83 -9.83 -15.16
N PHE A 23 43.29 -9.94 -13.94
CA PHE A 23 41.86 -9.75 -13.71
C PHE A 23 41.56 -8.28 -14.04
N ALA A 24 41.18 -8.02 -15.28
CA ALA A 24 40.46 -6.81 -15.60
C ALA A 24 39.19 -6.82 -14.75
N ARG A 25 39.08 -5.89 -13.80
CA ARG A 25 37.82 -5.61 -13.12
C ARG A 25 36.78 -5.36 -14.22
N SER A 26 35.85 -6.29 -14.42
CA SER A 26 34.66 -5.97 -15.17
C SER A 26 33.89 -4.97 -14.33
N TYR A 27 33.78 -3.74 -14.83
CA TYR A 27 32.79 -2.82 -14.31
C TYR A 27 31.43 -3.46 -14.58
N ALA A 28 30.61 -3.60 -13.54
CA ALA A 28 29.24 -4.04 -13.69
C ALA A 28 28.54 -3.09 -14.67
N THR A 29 28.20 -3.58 -15.85
CA THR A 29 27.29 -2.89 -16.76
C THR A 29 25.94 -2.83 -16.05
N VAL A 30 25.56 -1.62 -15.64
CA VAL A 30 24.19 -1.34 -15.20
C VAL A 30 23.32 -1.53 -16.44
N GLU A 31 22.49 -2.56 -16.44
CA GLU A 31 21.41 -2.65 -17.42
C GLU A 31 20.58 -1.37 -17.32
N PRO A 32 20.27 -0.69 -18.43
CA PRO A 32 19.44 0.50 -18.36
C PRO A 32 18.12 0.10 -17.71
N ALA A 33 17.80 0.77 -16.60
CA ALA A 33 16.54 0.61 -15.91
C ALA A 33 15.41 0.70 -16.94
N ASN A 34 14.48 -0.27 -16.88
CA ASN A 34 13.24 -0.27 -17.65
C ASN A 34 12.70 1.16 -17.71
N GLN A 35 12.66 1.70 -18.93
CA GLN A 35 12.12 3.02 -19.18
C GLN A 35 10.70 3.07 -18.61
N ASP A 36 10.45 4.00 -17.69
CA ASP A 36 9.09 4.36 -17.33
C ASP A 36 8.32 4.65 -18.64
N PRO A 37 7.13 4.07 -18.85
CA PRO A 37 6.42 4.24 -20.10
C PRO A 37 6.15 5.72 -20.33
N ILE A 38 6.56 6.19 -21.52
CA ILE A 38 6.26 7.51 -22.06
C ILE A 38 4.76 7.78 -21.85
N PRO A 39 4.36 8.98 -21.35
CA PRO A 39 2.96 9.29 -21.16
C PRO A 39 2.23 9.20 -22.50
N SER A 40 1.45 8.13 -22.69
CA SER A 40 0.56 7.99 -23.82
C SER A 40 -0.56 9.02 -23.67
N ASP A 41 -0.78 9.83 -24.69
CA ASP A 41 -1.79 10.90 -24.73
C ASP A 41 -3.24 10.38 -24.66
N SER A 42 -3.44 9.06 -24.74
CA SER A 42 -4.75 8.42 -24.55
C SER A 42 -5.15 8.40 -23.07
N PRO A 43 -6.38 8.85 -22.72
CA PRO A 43 -6.85 8.90 -21.35
C PRO A 43 -6.96 7.48 -20.76
N ARG A 44 -6.28 7.25 -19.65
CA ARG A 44 -6.31 5.96 -18.94
C ARG A 44 -7.44 5.98 -17.92
N SER A 45 -8.66 5.77 -18.41
CA SER A 45 -9.85 5.81 -17.56
C SER A 45 -9.95 4.58 -16.66
N LYS A 46 -10.06 4.77 -15.34
CA LYS A 46 -10.32 3.72 -14.35
C LYS A 46 -11.59 4.05 -13.55
N THR A 47 -12.39 3.03 -13.26
CA THR A 47 -13.62 3.16 -12.47
C THR A 47 -13.39 2.79 -11.01
N PHE A 48 -13.88 3.65 -10.12
CA PHE A 48 -13.88 3.50 -8.66
C PHE A 48 -15.32 3.39 -8.16
N ASN A 49 -15.66 2.28 -7.53
CA ASN A 49 -16.94 2.07 -6.88
C ASN A 49 -16.80 2.40 -5.39
N VAL A 50 -17.47 3.46 -4.94
CA VAL A 50 -17.36 3.96 -3.57
C VAL A 50 -18.66 3.76 -2.83
N TYR A 51 -18.57 3.25 -1.60
CA TYR A 51 -19.70 3.13 -0.68
C TYR A 51 -20.23 4.52 -0.30
N ARG A 52 -21.55 4.70 -0.43
CA ARG A 52 -22.27 5.94 -0.12
C ARG A 52 -23.39 5.68 0.87
N TRP A 53 -23.46 6.52 1.90
CA TRP A 53 -24.59 6.57 2.83
C TRP A 53 -24.67 7.94 3.49
N ASN A 54 -25.87 8.51 3.56
CA ASN A 54 -26.10 9.83 4.11
C ASN A 54 -27.00 9.79 5.36
N PRO A 55 -26.51 10.21 6.54
CA PRO A 55 -27.32 10.23 7.77
C PRO A 55 -28.51 11.19 7.70
N ASP A 56 -28.46 12.22 6.85
CA ASP A 56 -29.55 13.20 6.69
C ASP A 56 -30.79 12.57 6.01
N LYS A 57 -30.62 11.40 5.38
CA LYS A 57 -31.67 10.64 4.71
C LYS A 57 -31.67 9.18 5.19
N PRO A 58 -32.07 8.92 6.44
CA PRO A 58 -31.88 7.63 7.10
C PRO A 58 -32.68 6.48 6.45
N THR A 59 -33.72 6.79 5.69
CA THR A 59 -34.53 5.79 4.96
C THR A 59 -33.85 5.27 3.70
N GLU A 60 -32.85 5.99 3.18
CA GLU A 60 -32.10 5.55 2.00
C GLU A 60 -31.10 4.46 2.39
N LYS A 61 -31.16 3.33 1.66
CA LYS A 61 -30.19 2.24 1.86
C LYS A 61 -28.82 2.67 1.35
N PRO A 62 -27.73 2.15 1.94
CA PRO A 62 -26.40 2.35 1.39
C PRO A 62 -26.29 1.87 -0.07
N THR A 63 -25.55 2.60 -0.88
CA THR A 63 -25.37 2.31 -2.30
C THR A 63 -23.89 2.33 -2.68
N MET A 64 -23.58 1.73 -3.83
CA MET A 64 -22.27 1.86 -4.46
C MET A 64 -22.41 2.86 -5.61
N GLN A 65 -21.60 3.91 -5.58
CA GLN A 65 -21.55 4.90 -6.65
C GLN A 65 -20.24 4.77 -7.42
N SER A 66 -20.34 4.74 -8.75
CA SER A 66 -19.21 4.60 -9.66
C SER A 66 -18.70 5.97 -10.12
N TYR A 67 -17.39 6.15 -10.07
CA TYR A 67 -16.69 7.33 -10.59
C TYR A 67 -15.58 6.91 -11.53
N SER A 68 -15.57 7.46 -12.75
CA SER A 68 -14.49 7.20 -13.72
C SER A 68 -13.51 8.36 -13.73
N LEU A 69 -12.22 8.07 -13.52
CA LEU A 69 -11.14 9.05 -13.53
C LEU A 69 -10.07 8.68 -14.55
N ASP A 70 -9.48 9.70 -15.17
CA ASP A 70 -8.26 9.55 -15.97
C ASP A 70 -7.03 9.47 -15.05
N LEU A 71 -6.33 8.33 -15.06
CA LEU A 71 -5.14 8.09 -14.25
C LEU A 71 -3.96 8.99 -14.64
N ASN A 72 -3.88 9.48 -15.88
CA ASN A 72 -2.80 10.39 -16.31
C ASN A 72 -2.86 11.74 -15.57
N LYS A 73 -4.05 12.11 -15.07
CA LYS A 73 -4.33 13.35 -14.34
C LYS A 73 -4.59 13.12 -12.85
N THR A 74 -4.30 11.91 -12.35
CA THR A 74 -4.53 11.55 -10.95
C THR A 74 -3.19 11.18 -10.32
N GLY A 75 -2.99 11.53 -9.05
CA GLY A 75 -1.84 11.06 -8.29
C GLY A 75 -1.84 9.52 -8.16
N PRO A 76 -0.70 8.91 -7.81
CA PRO A 76 -0.54 7.45 -7.82
C PRO A 76 -1.32 6.73 -6.71
N MET A 77 -1.79 7.44 -5.67
CA MET A 77 -2.40 6.83 -4.48
C MET A 77 -3.93 6.89 -4.54
N MET A 78 -4.59 5.93 -3.87
CA MET A 78 -6.06 5.90 -3.76
C MET A 78 -6.63 7.16 -3.11
N LEU A 79 -5.89 7.76 -2.17
CA LEU A 79 -6.30 9.04 -1.57
C LEU A 79 -6.35 10.17 -2.63
N ASP A 80 -5.45 10.19 -3.61
CA ASP A 80 -5.43 11.21 -4.65
C ASP A 80 -6.68 11.11 -5.53
N ALA A 81 -7.09 9.88 -5.87
CA ALA A 81 -8.35 9.64 -6.58
C ALA A 81 -9.56 10.13 -5.78
N LEU A 82 -9.64 9.82 -4.48
CA LEU A 82 -10.75 10.25 -3.62
C LEU A 82 -10.82 11.78 -3.47
N ILE A 83 -9.67 12.44 -3.32
CA ILE A 83 -9.59 13.91 -3.27
C ILE A 83 -10.04 14.51 -4.59
N ARG A 84 -9.60 13.98 -5.71
CA ARG A 84 -10.00 14.45 -7.04
C ARG A 84 -11.49 14.30 -7.27
N ILE A 85 -12.07 13.14 -6.95
CA ILE A 85 -13.53 12.93 -7.02
C ILE A 85 -14.24 14.00 -6.20
N LYS A 86 -13.79 14.24 -4.96
CA LYS A 86 -14.42 15.25 -4.10
C LYS A 86 -14.30 16.67 -4.65
N ASN A 87 -13.16 17.03 -5.22
CA ASN A 87 -12.91 18.40 -5.65
C ASN A 87 -13.55 18.72 -7.01
N GLU A 88 -13.57 17.76 -7.93
CA GLU A 88 -13.93 18.00 -9.34
C GLU A 88 -15.30 17.43 -9.72
N ILE A 89 -15.76 16.35 -9.08
CA ILE A 89 -16.92 15.58 -9.56
C ILE A 89 -18.07 15.64 -8.55
N ASP A 90 -17.81 15.29 -7.28
CA ASP A 90 -18.82 15.15 -6.24
C ASP A 90 -18.32 15.67 -4.88
N PRO A 91 -18.56 16.95 -4.55
CA PRO A 91 -18.15 17.54 -3.28
C PRO A 91 -18.86 16.94 -2.07
N THR A 92 -19.91 16.14 -2.25
CA THR A 92 -20.64 15.50 -1.15
C THR A 92 -19.93 14.27 -0.59
N LEU A 93 -18.99 13.67 -1.35
CA LEU A 93 -18.21 12.51 -0.92
C LEU A 93 -17.43 12.82 0.36
N THR A 94 -17.64 12.02 1.41
CA THR A 94 -17.05 12.26 2.74
C THR A 94 -16.10 11.14 3.17
N PHE A 95 -14.89 11.50 3.57
CA PHE A 95 -13.87 10.59 4.11
C PHE A 95 -12.90 11.35 5.04
N ARG A 96 -12.20 10.62 5.93
CA ARG A 96 -11.17 11.20 6.80
C ARG A 96 -9.79 11.16 6.13
N ARG A 97 -9.06 12.28 6.23
CA ARG A 97 -7.65 12.40 5.79
C ARG A 97 -6.96 13.54 6.54
N SER A 98 -5.67 13.39 6.80
CA SER A 98 -4.84 14.44 7.40
C SER A 98 -3.41 14.39 6.84
N CYS A 99 -2.58 13.45 7.30
CA CYS A 99 -1.14 13.52 7.09
C CYS A 99 -0.72 13.46 5.62
N ARG A 100 -1.23 12.51 4.81
CA ARG A 100 -0.83 12.08 3.45
C ARG A 100 0.43 11.20 3.30
N GLU A 101 1.06 10.77 4.38
CA GLU A 101 2.23 9.87 4.38
C GLU A 101 2.04 8.62 5.26
N GLY A 102 0.81 8.36 5.70
CA GLY A 102 0.45 7.14 6.43
C GLY A 102 0.75 7.14 7.94
N ILE A 103 1.27 8.24 8.50
CA ILE A 103 1.64 8.27 9.92
C ILE A 103 0.44 8.43 10.87
N CYS A 104 -0.60 9.20 10.49
CA CYS A 104 -1.72 9.51 11.39
C CYS A 104 -2.83 8.44 11.45
N GLY A 105 -2.85 7.48 10.53
CA GLY A 105 -3.91 6.47 10.43
C GLY A 105 -5.32 6.96 10.06
N SER A 106 -5.53 8.25 9.79
CA SER A 106 -6.88 8.81 9.58
C SER A 106 -7.63 8.28 8.35
N CYS A 107 -6.93 7.85 7.31
CA CYS A 107 -7.51 7.39 6.03
C CYS A 107 -7.60 5.85 5.93
N ALA A 108 -7.78 5.18 7.07
CA ALA A 108 -8.01 3.75 7.12
C ALA A 108 -9.38 3.41 6.53
N MET A 109 -9.39 2.52 5.52
CA MET A 109 -10.60 2.05 4.85
C MET A 109 -10.34 0.70 4.19
N ASN A 110 -11.39 0.05 3.66
CA ASN A 110 -11.25 -1.19 2.91
C ASN A 110 -11.17 -0.87 1.41
N ILE A 111 -10.08 -1.29 0.77
CA ILE A 111 -9.81 -1.08 -0.65
C ILE A 111 -9.58 -2.45 -1.28
N ASP A 112 -10.41 -2.80 -2.26
CA ASP A 112 -10.34 -4.07 -2.98
C ASP A 112 -10.34 -5.31 -2.06
N GLY A 113 -11.07 -5.22 -0.93
CA GLY A 113 -11.19 -6.27 0.06
C GLY A 113 -10.14 -6.23 1.18
N VAL A 114 -9.12 -5.37 1.08
CA VAL A 114 -8.03 -5.27 2.06
C VAL A 114 -8.15 -3.99 2.87
N ASN A 115 -8.03 -4.09 4.19
CA ASN A 115 -7.97 -2.91 5.07
C ASN A 115 -6.58 -2.28 4.95
N THR A 116 -6.52 -1.04 4.49
CA THR A 116 -5.26 -0.32 4.28
C THR A 116 -5.45 1.18 4.43
N LEU A 117 -4.36 1.93 4.35
CA LEU A 117 -4.37 3.39 4.34
C LEU A 117 -4.45 3.87 2.90
N ALA A 118 -5.49 4.64 2.56
CA ALA A 118 -5.68 5.14 1.20
C ALA A 118 -4.49 5.97 0.67
N CYS A 119 -3.77 6.66 1.56
CA CYS A 119 -2.59 7.45 1.19
C CYS A 119 -1.33 6.62 0.87
N LEU A 120 -1.28 5.35 1.26
CA LEU A 120 -0.16 4.44 0.94
C LEU A 120 -0.57 3.37 -0.08
N CYS A 121 -1.86 3.21 -0.33
CA CYS A 121 -2.38 2.26 -1.30
C CYS A 121 -2.27 2.85 -2.71
N ARG A 122 -1.42 2.24 -3.55
CA ARG A 122 -1.29 2.63 -4.96
C ARG A 122 -2.53 2.21 -5.74
N ILE A 123 -2.94 3.06 -6.69
CA ILE A 123 -3.99 2.73 -7.64
C ILE A 123 -3.45 1.62 -8.57
N PRO A 124 -4.17 0.49 -8.73
CA PRO A 124 -3.77 -0.53 -9.70
C PRO A 124 -3.77 0.03 -11.12
N THR A 125 -2.65 -0.16 -11.83
CA THR A 125 -2.45 0.36 -13.19
C THR A 125 -3.34 -0.32 -14.23
N ASP A 126 -3.78 -1.54 -13.95
CA ASP A 126 -4.80 -2.21 -14.77
C ASP A 126 -6.14 -1.47 -14.65
N THR A 127 -6.56 -0.86 -15.75
CA THR A 127 -7.81 -0.09 -15.85
C THR A 127 -9.04 -0.96 -16.09
N ALA A 128 -8.86 -2.21 -16.55
CA ALA A 128 -9.98 -3.14 -16.78
C ALA A 128 -10.61 -3.58 -15.47
N LYS A 129 -9.82 -3.69 -14.40
CA LYS A 129 -10.31 -4.00 -13.06
C LYS A 129 -10.77 -2.74 -12.34
N GLU A 130 -12.06 -2.71 -12.03
CA GLU A 130 -12.65 -1.68 -11.17
C GLU A 130 -12.14 -1.82 -9.72
N SER A 131 -11.93 -0.69 -9.06
CA SER A 131 -11.56 -0.68 -7.64
C SER A 131 -12.77 -0.41 -6.76
N ARG A 132 -12.93 -1.16 -5.68
CA ARG A 132 -14.04 -1.04 -4.73
C ARG A 132 -13.54 -0.49 -3.41
N ILE A 133 -14.21 0.55 -2.91
CA ILE A 133 -13.83 1.28 -1.70
C ILE A 133 -15.00 1.25 -0.73
N TYR A 134 -14.75 0.70 0.46
CA TYR A 134 -15.70 0.57 1.56
C TYR A 134 -15.14 1.21 2.84
N PRO A 135 -16.00 1.59 3.79
CA PRO A 135 -15.55 1.93 5.14
C PRO A 135 -14.89 0.72 5.82
N LEU A 136 -14.30 0.93 7.01
CA LEU A 136 -13.75 -0.18 7.79
C LEU A 136 -14.83 -1.25 8.06
N PRO A 137 -14.53 -2.54 7.84
CA PRO A 137 -15.52 -3.61 7.99
C PRO A 137 -16.09 -3.67 9.40
N HIS A 138 -17.38 -4.00 9.51
CA HIS A 138 -18.07 -4.22 10.78
C HIS A 138 -17.99 -3.04 11.78
N THR A 139 -17.93 -1.81 11.25
CA THR A 139 -18.05 -0.59 12.03
C THR A 139 -19.35 0.13 11.68
N TYR A 140 -19.91 0.88 12.63
CA TYR A 140 -21.05 1.76 12.34
C TYR A 140 -20.57 2.91 11.46
N VAL A 141 -21.26 3.15 10.36
CA VAL A 141 -20.93 4.23 9.43
C VAL A 141 -21.65 5.50 9.86
N VAL A 142 -20.90 6.59 10.00
CA VAL A 142 -21.44 7.92 10.32
C VAL A 142 -21.88 8.64 9.04
N LYS A 143 -21.08 8.56 7.98
CA LYS A 143 -21.38 9.07 6.63
C LYS A 143 -20.36 8.53 5.64
N ASP A 144 -20.81 8.03 4.48
CA ASP A 144 -19.95 7.52 3.41
C ASP A 144 -18.81 6.60 3.93
N LEU A 145 -17.55 7.02 3.84
CA LEU A 145 -16.37 6.26 4.26
C LEU A 145 -15.91 6.60 5.69
N VAL A 146 -16.73 7.27 6.49
CA VAL A 146 -16.39 7.69 7.86
C VAL A 146 -17.00 6.73 8.87
N PRO A 147 -16.20 5.85 9.49
CA PRO A 147 -16.66 4.98 10.57
C PRO A 147 -16.66 5.69 11.93
N ASP A 148 -17.55 5.23 12.81
CA ASP A 148 -17.50 5.55 14.24
C ASP A 148 -16.41 4.72 14.94
N LEU A 149 -15.39 5.39 15.44
CA LEU A 149 -14.26 4.79 16.16
C LEU A 149 -14.36 4.99 17.68
N THR A 150 -15.48 5.49 18.18
CA THR A 150 -15.69 5.76 19.61
C THR A 150 -15.46 4.51 20.45
N GLN A 151 -15.97 3.35 20.02
CA GLN A 151 -15.78 2.11 20.75
C GLN A 151 -14.32 1.64 20.75
N PHE A 152 -13.62 1.79 19.62
CA PHE A 152 -12.20 1.48 19.50
C PHE A 152 -11.37 2.30 20.50
N TYR A 153 -11.63 3.61 20.60
CA TYR A 153 -10.93 4.46 21.56
C TYR A 153 -11.29 4.18 23.02
N LYS A 154 -12.53 3.78 23.31
CA LYS A 154 -12.92 3.34 24.67
C LYS A 154 -12.14 2.10 25.11
N GLN A 155 -11.96 1.13 24.22
CA GLN A 155 -11.14 -0.06 24.48
C GLN A 155 -9.66 0.29 24.69
N TYR A 156 -9.11 1.21 23.88
CA TYR A 156 -7.73 1.67 24.08
C TYR A 156 -7.56 2.39 25.43
N LYS A 157 -8.55 3.19 25.85
CA LYS A 157 -8.51 3.87 27.16
C LYS A 157 -8.60 2.90 28.34
N SER A 158 -9.31 1.78 28.21
CA SER A 158 -9.54 0.86 29.34
C SER A 158 -8.26 0.15 29.82
N ILE A 159 -7.26 0.01 28.96
CA ILE A 159 -5.95 -0.55 29.32
C ILE A 159 -5.03 0.45 30.01
N LYS A 160 -5.46 1.71 30.18
CA LYS A 160 -4.69 2.82 30.79
C LYS A 160 -3.25 2.92 30.21
N PRO A 161 -3.12 3.25 28.92
CA PRO A 161 -1.85 3.16 28.17
C PRO A 161 -0.93 4.37 28.48
N PHE A 162 -0.59 4.55 29.74
CA PHE A 162 0.28 5.60 30.25
C PHE A 162 1.11 5.06 31.42
N LEU A 163 2.22 5.72 31.74
CA LEU A 163 3.11 5.31 32.81
C LEU A 163 2.40 5.42 34.17
N GLN A 164 2.35 4.31 34.91
CA GLN A 164 1.79 4.27 36.26
C GLN A 164 2.95 4.11 37.25
N ARG A 165 3.14 5.09 38.13
CA ARG A 165 4.14 5.07 39.19
C ARG A 165 3.47 4.80 40.54
N GLU A 166 4.13 4.03 41.40
CA GLU A 166 3.67 3.80 42.78
C GLU A 166 3.95 5.02 43.67
N THR A 167 5.09 5.70 43.44
CA THR A 167 5.50 6.89 44.19
C THR A 167 4.96 8.16 43.55
N LYS A 168 4.37 9.04 44.37
CA LYS A 168 3.96 10.38 43.94
C LYS A 168 5.18 11.30 43.87
N THR A 169 5.29 12.07 42.79
CA THR A 169 6.29 13.14 42.65
C THR A 169 5.90 14.30 43.57
N GLU A 170 6.86 14.86 44.30
CA GLU A 170 6.61 15.93 45.30
C GLU A 170 6.02 17.20 44.65
N ASP A 171 6.34 17.45 43.38
CA ASP A 171 5.89 18.64 42.64
C ASP A 171 4.46 18.55 42.10
N GLY A 172 3.76 17.42 42.28
CA GLY A 172 2.40 17.21 41.76
C GLY A 172 2.28 17.17 40.23
N LEU A 173 3.41 17.21 39.52
CA LEU A 173 3.49 17.14 38.06
C LEU A 173 3.59 15.68 37.62
N GLU A 174 2.65 15.25 36.77
CA GLU A 174 2.75 13.99 36.04
C GLU A 174 3.75 14.18 34.89
N TYR A 175 5.04 13.90 35.15
CA TYR A 175 6.04 13.75 34.07
C TYR A 175 5.93 12.39 33.40
#